data_AF-A0A7X5SB81-F1
#
_entry.id   AF-A0A7X5SB81-F1
#
_cell.length_a   1.000
_cell.length_b   1.000
_cell.length_c   1.000
_cell.angle_alpha   90.00
_cell.angle_beta   90.00
_cell.angle_gamma   90.00
#
_symmetry.space_group_name_H-M   'P 1'
#
loop_
_entity.id
_entity.type
_entity.pdbx_description
1 polymer ?
#
loop_
_entity_poly.entity_id
_entity_poly.type
_entity_poly.pdbx_seq_one_letter_code
_entity_poly.pdbx_strand_id
1 'polypeptide(L)'
;DSALYPRKTIERLGIGPCTSMYQVGENDRRMDWDWRPEIHDTDGLAMWTGGGEWIWRPLCNPPQLRFNMFVDENPRGFGLLQRDRNFDHYQDDGVFYEKRPCLWVEPKNGWGKGSVQLVEIPTVDETFDNIVAFWNPQDKPQPGQELLMGYRLYWGAHPPASSPLAHCVATRTGLGGIVGQKRSHFSWRFAVDFAGGEL
;
A
#
# COMPACT_ATOMS: atom_id res chain seq x y z
N ASP A 1 7.42 -20.17 8.27
CA ASP A 1 8.29 -19.84 9.41
C ASP A 1 9.72 -19.80 8.91
N SER A 2 10.51 -18.86 9.42
CA SER A 2 11.87 -18.61 8.95
C SER A 2 12.77 -18.24 10.14
N ALA A 3 14.00 -18.74 10.13
CA ALA A 3 15.06 -18.31 11.04
C ALA A 3 16.11 -17.55 10.23
N LEU A 4 16.40 -16.31 10.62
CA LEU A 4 17.38 -15.46 9.95
C LEU A 4 18.59 -15.28 10.86
N TYR A 5 19.78 -15.44 10.28
CA TYR A 5 21.07 -15.28 10.96
C TYR A 5 21.92 -14.26 10.20
N PRO A 6 21.91 -12.97 10.60
CA PRO A 6 22.71 -11.95 9.96
C PRO A 6 24.20 -12.29 10.04
N ARG A 7 24.93 -12.14 8.93
CA ARG A 7 26.40 -12.27 8.89
C ARG A 7 27.14 -10.96 9.17
N LYS A 8 26.43 -9.85 9.04
CA LYS A 8 26.88 -8.47 9.26
C LYS A 8 25.71 -7.71 9.88
N THR A 9 25.98 -6.57 10.50
CA THR A 9 24.92 -5.65 10.91
C THR A 9 24.10 -5.25 9.69
N ILE A 10 22.77 -5.38 9.77
CA ILE A 10 21.85 -5.00 8.71
C ILE A 10 21.20 -3.67 9.09
N GLU A 11 21.45 -2.63 8.30
CA GLU A 11 20.91 -1.30 8.54
C GLU A 11 19.38 -1.25 8.40
N ARG A 12 18.83 -2.01 7.46
CA ARG A 12 17.40 -2.13 7.22
C ARG A 12 17.05 -3.53 6.74
N LEU A 13 16.36 -4.28 7.59
CA LEU A 13 15.81 -5.60 7.26
C LEU A 13 14.33 -5.46 6.89
N GLY A 14 13.92 -6.00 5.74
CA GLY A 14 12.52 -6.12 5.35
C GLY A 14 11.98 -7.52 5.63
N ILE A 15 10.92 -7.59 6.43
CA ILE A 15 10.22 -8.82 6.82
C ILE A 15 8.83 -8.80 6.21
N GLY A 16 8.41 -9.93 5.62
CA GLY A 16 7.16 -10.01 4.85
C GLY A 16 7.10 -8.99 3.71
N PRO A 17 8.12 -8.88 2.84
CA PRO A 17 8.09 -7.91 1.76
C PRO A 17 6.98 -8.22 0.75
N CYS A 18 6.29 -7.17 0.33
CA CYS A 18 5.33 -7.15 -0.76
C CYS A 18 5.89 -6.21 -1.84
N THR A 19 5.91 -6.65 -3.10
CA THR A 19 6.16 -5.77 -4.25
C THR A 19 4.90 -5.68 -5.10
N SER A 20 4.73 -4.54 -5.77
CA SER A 20 3.61 -4.27 -6.66
C SER A 20 4.01 -3.18 -7.65
N MET A 21 3.13 -2.91 -8.61
CA MET A 21 3.23 -1.77 -9.50
C MET A 21 2.02 -0.83 -9.33
N TYR A 22 2.27 0.49 -9.40
CA TYR A 22 1.27 1.55 -9.52
C TYR A 22 1.78 2.63 -10.47
N GLN A 23 1.11 2.84 -11.60
CA GLN A 23 1.49 3.85 -12.59
C GLN A 23 0.53 5.05 -12.54
N VAL A 24 -0.79 4.79 -12.65
CA VAL A 24 -1.87 5.78 -12.74
C VAL A 24 -3.09 5.28 -12.00
N GLY A 25 -3.80 6.18 -11.31
CA GLY A 25 -5.11 5.89 -10.73
C GLY A 25 -5.85 7.18 -10.39
N GLU A 26 -7.05 7.05 -9.82
CA GLU A 26 -7.94 8.18 -9.51
C GLU A 26 -7.27 9.32 -8.70
N ASN A 27 -6.35 8.96 -7.80
CA ASN A 27 -5.65 9.91 -6.94
C ASN A 27 -4.34 10.45 -7.52
N ASP A 28 -3.78 9.82 -8.56
CA ASP A 28 -2.52 10.21 -9.18
C ASP A 28 -2.54 10.00 -10.69
N ARG A 29 -2.62 11.12 -11.41
CA ARG A 29 -2.72 11.18 -12.88
C ARG A 29 -1.46 11.76 -13.54
N ARG A 30 -0.30 11.75 -12.85
CA ARG A 30 0.94 12.32 -13.40
C ARG A 30 1.43 11.61 -14.66
N MET A 31 1.18 10.30 -14.74
CA MET A 31 1.57 9.42 -15.86
C MET A 31 0.38 9.00 -16.74
N ASP A 32 -0.71 9.74 -16.68
CA ASP A 32 -1.97 9.47 -17.40
C ASP A 32 -1.87 9.88 -18.87
N TRP A 33 -1.03 9.15 -19.62
CA TRP A 33 -0.81 9.31 -21.06
C TRP A 33 -1.45 8.17 -21.87
N ASP A 34 -2.08 7.22 -21.18
CA ASP A 34 -2.74 6.04 -21.73
C ASP A 34 -4.25 6.30 -21.90
N TRP A 35 -4.95 5.39 -22.59
CA TRP A 35 -6.40 5.44 -22.72
C TRP A 35 -7.12 4.77 -21.55
N ARG A 36 -6.42 3.88 -20.82
CA ARG A 36 -6.89 3.22 -19.61
C ARG A 36 -7.00 4.23 -18.47
N PRO A 37 -8.14 4.34 -17.77
CA PRO A 37 -8.28 5.30 -16.67
C PRO A 37 -7.38 5.00 -15.47
N GLU A 38 -7.09 3.72 -15.23
CA GLU A 38 -6.25 3.24 -14.14
C GLU A 38 -5.30 2.12 -14.61
N ILE A 39 -4.07 2.13 -14.11
CA ILE A 39 -3.02 1.15 -14.41
C ILE A 39 -2.21 0.89 -13.14
N HIS A 40 -2.57 -0.16 -12.41
CA HIS A 40 -1.89 -0.57 -11.19
C HIS A 40 -2.30 -1.99 -10.77
N ASP A 41 -1.44 -2.65 -10.01
CA ASP A 41 -1.67 -3.99 -9.47
C ASP A 41 -2.37 -3.95 -8.10
N THR A 42 -2.17 -2.85 -7.36
CA THR A 42 -2.77 -2.58 -6.05
C THR A 42 -3.04 -1.08 -5.89
N ASP A 43 -4.13 -0.73 -5.21
CA ASP A 43 -4.54 0.66 -4.94
C ASP A 43 -3.80 1.31 -3.76
N GLY A 44 -3.43 0.51 -2.76
CA GLY A 44 -3.12 1.04 -1.44
C GLY A 44 -2.42 0.06 -0.51
N LEU A 45 -1.66 0.62 0.43
CA LEU A 45 -1.18 -0.09 1.61
C LEU A 45 -2.26 -0.04 2.70
N ALA A 46 -2.77 -1.20 3.09
CA ALA A 46 -3.61 -1.36 4.28
C ALA A 46 -2.78 -1.89 5.45
N MET A 47 -3.08 -1.40 6.65
CA MET A 47 -2.43 -1.83 7.90
C MET A 47 -3.47 -2.02 8.99
N TRP A 48 -3.29 -3.06 9.78
CA TRP A 48 -4.00 -3.29 11.03
C TRP A 48 -2.98 -3.23 12.16
N THR A 49 -2.98 -2.13 12.89
CA THR A 49 -1.92 -1.81 13.86
C THR A 49 -2.01 -2.70 15.10
N GLY A 50 -0.93 -2.76 15.88
CA GLY A 50 -0.93 -3.44 17.18
C GLY A 50 -1.96 -2.85 18.14
N GLY A 51 -2.16 -1.53 18.07
CA GLY A 51 -3.21 -0.79 18.79
C GLY A 51 -4.64 -1.07 18.32
N GLY A 52 -4.81 -1.78 17.20
CA GLY A 52 -6.12 -2.16 16.66
C GLY A 52 -6.72 -1.19 15.64
N GLU A 53 -6.01 -0.12 15.29
CA GLU A 53 -6.42 0.84 14.26
C GLU A 53 -6.25 0.25 12.86
N TRP A 54 -7.17 0.60 11.95
CA TRP A 54 -7.04 0.32 10.52
C TRP A 54 -6.59 1.56 9.78
N ILE A 55 -5.47 1.47 9.08
CA ILE A 55 -4.90 2.57 8.30
C ILE A 55 -4.94 2.20 6.82
N TRP A 56 -5.37 3.15 5.99
CA TRP A 56 -5.33 3.06 4.53
C TRP A 56 -4.44 4.17 3.96
N ARG A 57 -3.40 3.79 3.22
CA ARG A 57 -2.49 4.69 2.51
C ARG A 57 -2.59 4.42 1.00
N PRO A 58 -3.36 5.23 0.24
CA PRO A 58 -3.43 5.12 -1.22
C PRO A 58 -2.05 5.23 -1.86
N LEU A 59 -1.71 4.39 -2.83
CA LEU A 59 -0.43 4.45 -3.50
C LEU A 59 -0.38 5.61 -4.50
N CYS A 60 0.82 6.08 -4.82
CA CYS A 60 1.05 7.09 -5.83
C CYS A 60 2.27 6.70 -6.67
N ASN A 61 2.43 7.34 -7.83
CA ASN A 61 3.63 7.27 -8.65
C ASN A 61 4.38 8.61 -8.58
N PRO A 62 5.13 8.87 -7.48
CA PRO A 62 5.74 10.17 -7.24
C PRO A 62 6.83 10.51 -8.27
N PRO A 63 7.13 11.81 -8.51
CA PRO A 63 8.21 12.22 -9.40
C PRO A 63 9.62 11.95 -8.83
N GLN A 64 9.72 11.64 -7.54
CA GLN A 64 10.96 11.33 -6.83
C GLN A 64 10.70 10.18 -5.86
N LEU A 65 11.76 9.43 -5.51
CA LEU A 65 11.67 8.35 -4.53
C LEU A 65 11.00 8.86 -3.25
N ARG A 66 9.87 8.24 -2.88
CA ARG A 66 9.15 8.55 -1.66
C ARG A 66 9.25 7.38 -0.70
N PHE A 67 9.53 7.70 0.55
CA PHE A 67 9.65 6.74 1.63
C PHE A 67 8.71 7.17 2.77
N ASN A 68 7.84 6.25 3.19
CA ASN A 68 6.95 6.45 4.33
C ASN A 68 7.24 5.37 5.39
N MET A 69 7.16 5.76 6.66
CA MET A 69 7.40 4.88 7.79
C MET A 69 6.26 5.02 8.79
N PHE A 70 5.54 3.92 9.02
CA PHE A 70 4.44 3.83 9.97
C PHE A 70 4.91 3.05 11.19
N VAL A 71 5.28 3.78 12.25
CA VAL A 71 5.80 3.18 13.49
C VAL A 71 4.68 2.42 14.20
N ASP A 72 4.97 1.20 14.65
CA ASP A 72 4.02 0.34 15.36
C ASP A 72 4.75 -0.62 16.30
N GLU A 73 3.98 -1.29 17.16
CA GLU A 73 4.44 -2.38 18.02
C GLU A 73 3.48 -3.57 17.89
N ASN A 74 4.00 -4.71 17.41
CA ASN A 74 3.23 -5.92 17.15
C ASN A 74 2.03 -5.72 16.19
N PRO A 75 2.27 -5.33 14.91
CA PRO A 75 1.20 -5.19 13.93
C PRO A 75 0.40 -6.48 13.79
N ARG A 76 -0.91 -6.37 13.63
CA ARG A 76 -1.82 -7.51 13.40
C ARG A 76 -1.81 -7.95 11.94
N GLY A 77 -1.50 -7.03 11.03
CA GLY A 77 -1.18 -7.34 9.65
C GLY A 77 -1.02 -6.10 8.80
N PHE A 78 -0.50 -6.27 7.60
CA PHE A 78 -0.40 -5.22 6.59
C PHE A 78 -0.35 -5.86 5.20
N GLY A 79 -0.65 -5.09 4.17
CA GLY A 79 -0.66 -5.62 2.82
C GLY A 79 -0.94 -4.59 1.75
N LEU A 80 -0.55 -4.94 0.53
CA LEU A 80 -0.91 -4.18 -0.67
C LEU A 80 -2.22 -4.74 -1.19
N LEU A 81 -3.27 -3.91 -1.22
CA LEU A 81 -4.62 -4.33 -1.56
C LEU A 81 -5.09 -3.66 -2.84
N GLN A 82 -5.74 -4.46 -3.67
CA GLN A 82 -6.59 -4.04 -4.78
C GLN A 82 -8.05 -4.06 -4.32
N ARG A 83 -8.54 -2.89 -3.88
CA ARG A 83 -9.92 -2.62 -3.49
C ARG A 83 -10.81 -2.38 -4.70
N ASP A 84 -10.32 -1.66 -5.71
CA ASP A 84 -11.06 -1.45 -6.93
C ASP A 84 -10.97 -2.67 -7.85
N ARG A 85 -12.12 -3.21 -8.21
CA ARG A 85 -12.25 -4.43 -9.00
C ARG A 85 -13.28 -4.26 -10.12
N ASN A 86 -13.68 -3.02 -10.40
CA ASN A 86 -14.60 -2.74 -11.49
C ASN A 86 -13.82 -2.66 -12.80
N PHE A 87 -14.11 -3.56 -13.75
CA PHE A 87 -13.49 -3.54 -15.08
C PHE A 87 -13.62 -2.17 -15.75
N ASP A 88 -14.72 -1.45 -15.51
CA ASP A 88 -14.96 -0.16 -16.14
C ASP A 88 -13.90 0.91 -15.82
N HIS A 89 -13.16 0.75 -14.73
CA HIS A 89 -12.12 1.70 -14.32
C HIS A 89 -10.76 1.39 -14.95
N TYR A 90 -10.55 0.18 -15.46
CA TYR A 90 -9.30 -0.23 -16.10
C TYR A 90 -9.43 -0.34 -17.61
N GLN A 91 -10.58 -0.82 -18.10
CA GLN A 91 -10.88 -1.03 -19.52
C GLN A 91 -9.88 -1.97 -20.27
N ASP A 92 -9.02 -2.68 -19.54
CA ASP A 92 -7.94 -3.50 -20.10
C ASP A 92 -8.34 -4.99 -20.19
N ASP A 93 -8.65 -5.45 -21.40
CA ASP A 93 -9.05 -6.83 -21.69
C ASP A 93 -7.87 -7.78 -21.99
N GLY A 94 -6.62 -7.32 -21.80
CA GLY A 94 -5.42 -8.13 -21.95
C GLY A 94 -4.79 -8.50 -20.61
N VAL A 95 -4.63 -7.53 -19.72
CA VAL A 95 -3.87 -7.65 -18.48
C VAL A 95 -4.75 -7.87 -17.24
N PHE A 96 -6.01 -7.39 -17.28
CA PHE A 96 -7.01 -7.58 -16.22
C PHE A 96 -6.58 -7.15 -14.82
N TYR A 97 -6.15 -5.89 -14.67
CA TYR A 97 -5.71 -5.32 -13.39
C TYR A 97 -6.76 -5.44 -12.27
N GLU A 98 -8.05 -5.35 -12.60
CA GLU A 98 -9.17 -5.47 -11.66
C GLU A 98 -9.23 -6.85 -10.97
N LYS A 99 -8.61 -7.87 -11.59
CA LYS A 99 -8.56 -9.24 -11.08
C LYS A 99 -7.27 -9.56 -10.34
N ARG A 100 -6.29 -8.64 -10.29
CA ARG A 100 -5.02 -8.90 -9.61
C ARG A 100 -5.23 -9.09 -8.10
N PRO A 101 -4.46 -10.00 -7.48
CA PRO A 101 -4.68 -10.37 -6.09
C PRO A 101 -4.17 -9.29 -5.15
N CYS A 102 -4.89 -9.09 -4.05
CA CYS A 102 -4.32 -8.51 -2.84
C CYS A 102 -3.25 -9.45 -2.27
N LEU A 103 -2.26 -8.89 -1.57
CA LEU A 103 -1.35 -9.64 -0.69
C LEU A 103 -1.45 -9.09 0.73
N TRP A 104 -1.80 -9.95 1.68
CA TRP A 104 -1.84 -9.63 3.10
C TRP A 104 -0.84 -10.46 3.90
N VAL A 105 -0.04 -9.78 4.73
CA VAL A 105 0.92 -10.36 5.67
C VAL A 105 0.30 -10.38 7.05
N GLU A 106 0.20 -11.56 7.65
CA GLU A 106 -0.26 -11.75 9.03
C GLU A 106 0.88 -12.32 9.89
N PRO A 107 1.44 -11.55 10.83
CA PRO A 107 2.39 -12.06 11.80
C PRO A 107 1.78 -13.20 12.65
N LYS A 108 2.51 -14.30 12.82
CA LYS A 108 2.06 -15.41 13.70
C LYS A 108 2.31 -15.13 15.18
N ASN A 109 3.30 -14.28 15.47
CA ASN A 109 3.74 -13.88 16.80
C ASN A 109 3.93 -12.35 16.83
N GLY A 110 4.07 -11.78 18.03
CA GLY A 110 4.44 -10.37 18.18
C GLY A 110 5.83 -10.07 17.61
N TRP A 111 5.90 -9.18 16.63
CA TRP A 111 7.16 -8.74 15.99
C TRP A 111 7.91 -7.63 16.74
N GLY A 112 7.41 -7.23 17.91
CA GLY A 112 7.97 -6.16 18.71
C GLY A 112 7.82 -4.79 18.06
N LYS A 113 8.70 -3.86 18.44
CA LYS A 113 8.72 -2.48 17.94
C LYS A 113 9.37 -2.40 16.57
N GLY A 114 8.81 -1.57 15.70
CA GLY A 114 9.34 -1.35 14.37
C GLY A 114 8.45 -0.44 13.55
N SER A 115 8.39 -0.73 12.26
CA SER A 115 7.54 0.03 11.35
C SER A 115 7.15 -0.76 10.12
N VAL A 116 5.94 -0.53 9.61
CA VAL A 116 5.61 -0.84 8.22
C VAL A 116 6.21 0.28 7.37
N GLN A 117 7.08 -0.07 6.43
CA GLN A 117 7.74 0.88 5.53
C GLN A 117 7.20 0.71 4.13
N LEU A 118 6.89 1.83 3.49
CA LEU A 118 6.43 1.92 2.11
C LEU A 118 7.43 2.70 1.28
N VAL A 119 7.89 2.11 0.18
CA VAL A 119 8.75 2.72 -0.82
C VAL A 119 7.97 2.87 -2.11
N GLU A 120 7.87 4.10 -2.61
CA GLU A 120 7.23 4.43 -3.89
C GLU A 120 8.33 4.99 -4.80
N ILE A 121 8.69 4.24 -5.84
CA ILE A 121 9.75 4.56 -6.80
C ILE A 121 9.09 5.24 -8.02
N PRO A 122 9.66 6.31 -8.58
CA PRO A 122 9.15 6.89 -9.82
C PRO A 122 9.22 5.87 -10.96
N THR A 123 8.10 5.64 -11.63
CA THR A 123 8.06 4.86 -12.87
C THR A 123 7.37 5.65 -13.98
N VAL A 124 7.68 5.27 -15.22
CA VAL A 124 6.99 5.74 -16.44
C VAL A 124 6.28 4.60 -17.15
N ASP A 125 6.48 3.35 -16.70
CA ASP A 125 6.11 2.12 -17.41
C ASP A 125 5.58 1.08 -16.41
N GLU A 126 4.48 0.43 -16.75
CA GLU A 126 3.79 -0.60 -15.97
C GLU A 126 4.57 -1.91 -15.83
N THR A 127 5.62 -2.13 -16.62
CA THR A 127 6.40 -3.37 -16.61
C THR A 127 7.37 -3.45 -15.43
N PHE A 128 7.60 -2.34 -14.73
CA PHE A 128 8.49 -2.29 -13.57
C PHE A 128 7.70 -2.08 -12.27
N ASP A 129 7.82 -3.06 -11.36
CA ASP A 129 7.38 -2.90 -9.98
C ASP A 129 8.04 -1.66 -9.35
N ASN A 130 7.21 -0.76 -8.83
CA ASN A 130 7.66 0.50 -8.26
C ASN A 130 7.16 0.72 -6.83
N ILE A 131 6.47 -0.28 -6.26
CA ILE A 131 5.92 -0.24 -4.90
C ILE A 131 6.54 -1.36 -4.08
N VAL A 132 7.04 -1.03 -2.90
CA VAL A 132 7.55 -2.01 -1.93
C VAL A 132 7.01 -1.70 -0.55
N ALA A 133 6.40 -2.69 0.10
CA ALA A 133 5.99 -2.61 1.50
C ALA A 133 6.59 -3.76 2.32
N PHE A 134 7.08 -3.47 3.53
CA PHE A 134 7.63 -4.49 4.43
C PHE A 134 7.61 -4.03 5.88
N TRP A 135 7.69 -4.96 6.81
CA TRP A 135 8.00 -4.65 8.19
C TRP A 135 9.51 -4.50 8.40
N ASN A 136 9.92 -3.45 9.09
CA ASN A 136 11.29 -3.24 9.54
C ASN A 136 11.33 -3.15 11.06
N PRO A 137 11.99 -4.10 11.76
CA PRO A 137 12.22 -4.01 13.20
C PRO A 137 12.99 -2.73 13.56
N GLN A 138 12.69 -2.16 14.73
CA GLN A 138 13.40 -0.98 15.24
C GLN A 138 14.87 -1.29 15.50
N ASP A 139 15.14 -2.44 16.11
CA ASP A 139 16.50 -2.86 16.43
C ASP A 139 17.17 -3.47 15.20
N LYS A 140 18.35 -2.95 14.87
CA LYS A 140 19.16 -3.43 13.75
C LYS A 140 19.65 -4.85 14.02
N PRO A 141 19.36 -5.82 13.14
CA PRO A 141 19.88 -7.18 13.27
C PRO A 141 21.41 -7.20 13.32
N GLN A 142 21.97 -7.86 14.34
CA GLN A 142 23.42 -7.96 14.55
C GLN A 142 23.98 -9.30 14.05
N PRO A 143 25.29 -9.37 13.73
CA PRO A 143 25.93 -10.62 13.34
C PRO A 143 25.74 -11.71 14.40
N GLY A 144 25.37 -12.93 13.97
CA GLY A 144 25.22 -14.08 14.86
C GLY A 144 23.94 -14.09 15.71
N GLN A 145 23.11 -13.05 15.63
CA GLN A 145 21.79 -13.03 16.25
C GLN A 145 20.85 -14.01 15.54
N GLU A 146 20.02 -14.72 16.30
CA GLU A 146 18.90 -15.49 15.75
C GLU A 146 17.63 -14.62 15.70
N LEU A 147 16.99 -14.57 14.54
CA LEU A 147 15.69 -13.91 14.34
C LEU A 147 14.67 -14.93 13.85
N LEU A 148 13.73 -15.30 14.72
CA LEU A 148 12.65 -16.22 14.40
C LEU A 148 11.42 -15.44 13.92
N MET A 149 11.15 -15.54 12.61
CA MET A 149 10.07 -14.79 11.94
C MET A 149 9.02 -15.77 11.41
N GLY A 150 7.87 -15.79 12.07
CA GLY A 150 6.68 -16.54 11.64
C GLY A 150 5.59 -15.61 11.13
N TYR A 151 5.09 -15.86 9.93
CA TYR A 151 3.95 -15.15 9.35
C TYR A 151 3.22 -16.02 8.32
N ARG A 152 2.02 -15.59 7.96
CA ARG A 152 1.22 -16.11 6.85
C ARG A 152 1.12 -15.04 5.77
N LEU A 153 1.05 -15.50 4.53
CA LEU A 153 0.81 -14.67 3.37
C LEU A 153 -0.50 -15.13 2.74
N TYR A 154 -1.39 -14.18 2.49
CA TYR A 154 -2.70 -14.43 1.91
C TYR A 154 -2.80 -13.69 0.58
N TRP A 155 -2.94 -14.46 -0.50
CA TRP A 155 -3.21 -13.96 -1.83
C TRP A 155 -4.66 -14.23 -2.20
N GLY A 156 -5.37 -13.22 -2.70
CA GLY A 156 -6.75 -13.37 -3.14
C GLY A 156 -7.42 -12.05 -3.41
N ALA A 157 -8.71 -12.09 -3.72
CA ALA A 157 -9.49 -10.87 -3.98
C ALA A 157 -9.60 -9.96 -2.74
N HIS A 158 -9.64 -10.58 -1.56
CA HIS A 158 -9.81 -9.89 -0.28
C HIS A 158 -8.81 -10.42 0.77
N PRO A 159 -8.33 -9.55 1.68
CA PRO A 159 -7.53 -10.01 2.83
C PRO A 159 -8.39 -10.86 3.78
N PRO A 160 -7.78 -11.72 4.61
CA PRO A 160 -8.51 -12.57 5.57
C PRO A 160 -9.10 -11.78 6.74
N ALA A 161 -8.61 -10.56 6.99
CA ALA A 161 -9.05 -9.67 8.05
C ALA A 161 -9.59 -8.37 7.45
N SER A 162 -10.64 -7.83 8.05
CA SER A 162 -11.24 -6.55 7.67
C SER A 162 -11.76 -5.81 8.91
N SER A 163 -11.85 -4.48 8.80
CA SER A 163 -12.49 -3.65 9.82
C SER A 163 -14.01 -3.84 9.77
N PRO A 164 -14.72 -3.81 10.92
CA PRO A 164 -16.18 -3.70 10.93
C PRO A 164 -16.66 -2.30 10.53
N LEU A 165 -15.76 -1.30 10.46
CA LEU A 165 -16.07 0.06 10.01
C LEU A 165 -16.05 0.17 8.49
N ALA A 166 -16.60 1.29 7.99
CA ALA A 166 -16.46 1.68 6.60
C ALA A 166 -14.98 1.83 6.22
N HIS A 167 -14.66 1.56 4.95
CA HIS A 167 -13.32 1.70 4.41
C HIS A 167 -13.34 2.51 3.13
N CYS A 168 -12.23 3.20 2.86
CA CYS A 168 -12.04 3.97 1.64
C CYS A 168 -12.09 3.05 0.41
N VAL A 169 -13.02 3.31 -0.51
CA VAL A 169 -13.15 2.59 -1.79
C VAL A 169 -12.64 3.38 -2.98
N ALA A 170 -12.54 4.71 -2.85
CA ALA A 170 -12.02 5.58 -3.90
C ALA A 170 -11.36 6.81 -3.29
N THR A 171 -10.25 7.26 -3.88
CA THR A 171 -9.63 8.55 -3.57
C THR A 171 -9.46 9.31 -4.87
N ARG A 172 -10.18 10.42 -5.02
CA ARG A 172 -10.09 11.28 -6.21
C ARG A 172 -9.43 12.58 -5.85
N THR A 173 -8.53 13.04 -6.71
CA THR A 173 -7.86 14.32 -6.52
C THR A 173 -8.14 15.29 -7.66
N GLY A 174 -8.01 16.59 -7.37
CA GLY A 174 -8.18 17.61 -8.39
C GLY A 174 -7.98 19.01 -7.85
N LEU A 175 -8.09 19.99 -8.74
CA LEU A 175 -7.98 21.39 -8.37
C LEU A 175 -9.20 21.81 -7.53
N GLY A 176 -8.94 22.42 -6.38
CA GLY A 176 -9.96 22.91 -5.45
C GLY A 176 -10.72 24.14 -5.97
N GLY A 177 -11.51 24.75 -5.09
CA GLY A 177 -12.35 25.90 -5.39
C GLY A 177 -13.83 25.58 -5.61
N ILE A 178 -14.62 26.63 -5.79
CA ILE A 178 -16.08 26.55 -5.95
C ILE A 178 -16.41 26.49 -7.44
N VAL A 179 -17.29 25.55 -7.83
CA VAL A 179 -17.73 25.39 -9.21
C VAL A 179 -18.37 26.69 -9.70
N GLY A 180 -17.98 27.14 -10.90
CA GLY A 180 -18.48 28.38 -11.50
C GLY A 180 -17.82 29.67 -10.99
N GLN A 181 -16.87 29.61 -10.06
CA GLN A 181 -16.13 30.79 -9.58
C GLN A 181 -14.67 30.77 -10.05
N LYS A 182 -14.16 31.96 -10.42
CA LYS A 182 -12.74 32.11 -10.77
C LYS A 182 -11.89 31.89 -9.51
N ARG A 183 -10.91 30.99 -9.61
CA ARG A 183 -9.96 30.72 -8.52
C ARG A 183 -9.08 31.94 -8.26
N SER A 184 -8.92 32.30 -6.99
CA SER A 184 -8.03 33.39 -6.55
C SER A 184 -6.68 32.89 -6.01
N HIS A 185 -6.58 31.61 -5.67
CA HIS A 185 -5.39 30.95 -5.16
C HIS A 185 -5.40 29.47 -5.55
N PHE A 186 -4.23 28.83 -5.49
CA PHE A 186 -4.11 27.38 -5.68
C PHE A 186 -4.65 26.64 -4.46
N SER A 187 -5.46 25.61 -4.70
CA SER A 187 -5.90 24.65 -3.68
C SER A 187 -6.04 23.28 -4.32
N TRP A 188 -5.84 22.24 -3.53
CA TRP A 188 -6.05 20.85 -3.93
C TRP A 188 -7.27 20.29 -3.21
N ARG A 189 -8.10 19.54 -3.92
CA ARG A 189 -9.25 18.83 -3.37
C ARG A 189 -8.94 17.35 -3.36
N PHE A 190 -9.37 16.72 -2.27
CA PHE A 190 -9.47 15.27 -2.13
C PHE A 190 -10.95 14.95 -1.92
N ALA A 191 -11.49 14.05 -2.72
CA ALA A 191 -12.79 13.43 -2.50
C ALA A 191 -12.51 11.96 -2.14
N VAL A 192 -12.93 11.54 -0.95
CA VAL A 192 -12.63 10.21 -0.41
C VAL A 192 -13.96 9.55 -0.13
N ASP A 193 -14.25 8.47 -0.86
CA ASP A 193 -15.50 7.74 -0.71
C ASP A 193 -15.28 6.52 0.18
N PHE A 194 -16.21 6.32 1.11
CA PHE A 194 -16.21 5.20 2.04
C PHE A 194 -17.42 4.32 1.79
N ALA A 195 -17.23 3.01 1.89
CA ALA A 195 -18.30 2.03 1.83
C ALA A 195 -18.07 0.89 2.83
N GLY A 196 -19.08 0.05 3.04
CA GLY A 196 -19.04 -1.05 3.99
C GLY A 196 -19.80 -0.73 5.28
N GLY A 197 -19.20 -1.07 6.43
CA GLY A 197 -19.82 -0.97 7.75
C GLY A 197 -20.09 0.45 8.24
N GLU A 198 -20.07 0.65 9.56
CA GLU A 198 -20.39 1.96 10.16
C GLU A 198 -19.28 3.00 9.92
N LEU A 199 -19.68 4.25 9.66
CA LEU A 199 -18.78 5.42 9.53
C LEU A 199 -18.38 5.98 10.89
#